data_AF-A0A414LUJ2-F1
#
_entry.id   AF-A0A414LUJ2-F1
#
_cell.length_a   1.000
_cell.length_b   1.000
_cell.length_c   1.000
_cell.angle_alpha   90.00
_cell.angle_beta   90.00
_cell.angle_gamma   90.00
#
_symmetry.space_group_name_H-M   'P 1'
#
loop_
_entity.id
_entity.type
_entity.pdbx_description
1 polymer ?
#
loop_
_entity_poly.entity_id
_entity_poly.type
_entity_poly.pdbx_seq_one_letter_code
_entity_poly.pdbx_strand_id
1 'polypeptide(L)'
;MKLDSITLQNFKGIDNLEIKLDNKTTVIFGVNGVGKSTILQAIDLLYADIIAKLMGTVRSKTARFNEDFISYGKSAAGIKADFNFGDGESIYYERTIDRAKGEKRNTSALKKLTDKFQSLYIQMGYDDGNGNWIEESDNKSMPIFVNYGVNRIVLDVPVRAPKEQFVKLDAFDKAIESTIDFRNLFKWFRNQEDIENQIKVRDDSKYEDKSLAAVKKAMLAMLDGFEDIRIERRPLAMKVNKNGKSLKIDQLSDGEKCTIALFGDLARRMALANPGKDVNPLEGSGVVLIDELDLHMHTSWQRKVLNVLRDTFPNIQFIITTHSPQILGEMDDSVNLLYLYNEDNEILFKTYESFVGWDANVILEEVMNTSSVNQDIKRMIDEMYKCIEDKKYDEAEKIVDILDKKTNGYADGISKARILISRGKRREAN
;
A
#
# COMPACT_ATOMS: atom_id res chain seq x y z
N MET A 1 14.59 -5.64 -8.51
CA MET A 1 15.08 -4.55 -7.65
C MET A 1 14.11 -4.39 -6.49
N LYS A 2 14.57 -4.65 -5.26
CA LYS A 2 13.82 -4.53 -4.00
C LYS A 2 14.65 -3.74 -2.98
N LEU A 3 14.06 -3.37 -1.84
CA LEU A 3 14.73 -2.67 -0.76
C LEU A 3 15.12 -3.64 0.37
N ASP A 4 16.40 -3.64 0.74
CA ASP A 4 16.90 -4.35 1.92
C ASP A 4 16.74 -3.49 3.19
N SER A 5 17.04 -2.19 3.09
CA SER A 5 17.06 -1.27 4.22
C SER A 5 16.64 0.15 3.80
N ILE A 6 16.19 0.95 4.77
CA ILE A 6 16.00 2.40 4.63
C ILE A 6 16.52 3.09 5.89
N THR A 7 17.30 4.16 5.71
CA THR A 7 17.81 5.02 6.79
C THR A 7 17.38 6.46 6.56
N LEU A 8 16.82 7.08 7.59
CA LEU A 8 16.38 8.47 7.61
C LEU A 8 17.18 9.22 8.68
N GLN A 9 17.65 10.41 8.33
CA GLN A 9 18.38 11.29 9.23
C GLN A 9 17.81 12.70 9.16
N ASN A 10 17.36 13.23 10.31
CA ASN A 10 16.75 14.56 10.45
C ASN A 10 15.62 14.84 9.43
N PHE A 11 14.85 13.84 9.05
CA PHE A 11 13.86 13.92 7.97
C PHE A 11 12.43 14.00 8.52
N LYS A 12 11.74 15.14 8.32
CA LYS A 12 10.33 15.39 8.70
C LYS A 12 9.94 14.89 10.11
N GLY A 13 10.73 15.29 11.12
CA GLY A 13 10.51 14.94 12.53
C GLY A 13 11.20 13.66 12.98
N ILE A 14 11.80 12.90 12.05
CA ILE A 14 12.57 11.70 12.35
C ILE A 14 14.06 12.07 12.44
N ASP A 15 14.63 11.99 13.64
CA ASP A 15 16.02 12.36 13.89
C ASP A 15 17.00 11.31 13.36
N ASN A 16 16.84 10.05 13.74
CA ASN A 16 17.59 8.93 13.18
C ASN A 16 16.75 7.65 13.22
N LEU A 17 16.54 7.02 12.08
CA LEU A 17 15.74 5.81 11.96
C LEU A 17 16.35 4.89 10.91
N GLU A 18 16.63 3.64 11.29
CA GLU A 18 17.10 2.60 10.39
C GLU A 18 16.15 1.41 10.47
N ILE A 19 15.57 1.05 9.32
CA ILE A 19 14.62 -0.05 9.20
C ILE A 19 15.18 -1.07 8.23
N LYS A 20 15.28 -2.32 8.68
CA LYS A 20 15.53 -3.47 7.82
C LYS A 20 14.21 -3.99 7.28
N LEU A 21 14.12 -4.08 5.95
CA LEU A 21 12.95 -4.53 5.23
C LEU A 21 13.14 -5.97 4.72
N ASP A 22 14.38 -6.43 4.56
CA ASP A 22 14.75 -7.80 4.21
C ASP A 22 13.98 -8.38 3.00
N ASN A 23 13.65 -7.52 2.02
CA ASN A 23 12.83 -7.85 0.84
C ASN A 23 11.42 -8.40 1.14
N LYS A 24 10.98 -8.37 2.40
CA LYS A 24 9.65 -8.79 2.85
C LYS A 24 8.63 -7.67 2.70
N THR A 25 7.35 -8.07 2.68
CA THR A 25 6.26 -7.12 2.88
C THR A 25 6.34 -6.53 4.28
N THR A 26 6.19 -5.22 4.38
CA THR A 26 6.29 -4.46 5.63
C THR A 26 5.00 -3.68 5.85
N VAL A 27 4.41 -3.85 7.03
CA VAL A 27 3.22 -3.15 7.50
C VAL A 27 3.63 -2.17 8.59
N ILE A 28 3.45 -0.88 8.33
CA ILE A 28 3.78 0.20 9.24
C ILE A 28 2.48 0.72 9.87
N PHE A 29 2.38 0.69 11.19
CA PHE A 29 1.21 1.15 11.92
C PHE A 29 1.63 1.95 13.15
N GLY A 30 0.69 2.67 13.76
CA GLY A 30 1.00 3.61 14.84
C GLY A 30 0.04 4.79 14.87
N VAL A 31 0.09 5.58 15.94
CA VAL A 31 -0.81 6.72 16.13
C VAL A 31 -0.64 7.78 15.03
N ASN A 32 -1.61 8.67 14.86
CA ASN A 32 -1.54 9.71 13.84
C ASN A 32 -0.36 10.66 14.11
N GLY A 33 0.33 11.07 13.04
CA GLY A 33 1.43 12.05 13.12
C GLY A 33 2.82 11.50 13.47
N VAL A 34 2.98 10.19 13.72
CA VAL A 34 4.30 9.58 14.04
C VAL A 34 5.21 9.32 12.81
N GLY A 35 4.85 9.83 11.64
CA GLY A 35 5.71 9.72 10.45
C GLY A 35 5.58 8.44 9.62
N LYS A 36 4.47 7.69 9.71
CA LYS A 36 4.21 6.51 8.84
C LYS A 36 4.35 6.85 7.35
N SER A 37 3.58 7.84 6.88
CA SER A 37 3.64 8.33 5.50
C SER A 37 4.99 8.98 5.17
N THR A 38 5.72 9.49 6.18
CA THR A 38 7.05 10.07 6.01
C THR A 38 8.06 9.02 5.52
N ILE A 39 7.99 7.78 6.03
CA ILE A 39 8.86 6.70 5.57
C ILE A 39 8.58 6.35 4.10
N LEU A 40 7.30 6.25 3.72
CA LEU A 40 6.90 6.01 2.33
C LEU A 40 7.39 7.14 1.41
N GLN A 41 7.27 8.41 1.84
CA GLN A 41 7.79 9.56 1.11
C GLN A 41 9.31 9.53 0.94
N ALA A 42 10.06 9.08 1.95
CA ALA A 42 11.52 8.92 1.84
C ALA A 42 11.89 7.88 0.77
N ILE A 43 11.18 6.75 0.75
CA ILE A 43 11.38 5.71 -0.27
C ILE A 43 11.01 6.23 -1.67
N ASP A 44 9.87 6.91 -1.79
CA ASP A 44 9.38 7.49 -3.04
C ASP A 44 10.36 8.50 -3.63
N LEU A 45 10.98 9.34 -2.77
CA LEU A 45 12.05 10.24 -3.19
C LEU A 45 13.26 9.47 -3.76
N LEU A 46 13.70 8.37 -3.14
CA LEU A 46 14.84 7.60 -3.67
C LEU A 46 14.51 6.99 -5.04
N TYR A 47 13.32 6.41 -5.20
CA TYR A 47 12.85 5.86 -6.48
C TYR A 47 12.62 6.93 -7.56
N ALA A 48 12.19 8.13 -7.18
CA ALA A 48 11.95 9.22 -8.11
C ALA A 48 13.20 9.57 -8.94
N ASP A 49 14.38 9.62 -8.31
CA ASP A 49 15.64 9.91 -9.00
C ASP A 49 16.07 8.75 -9.92
N ILE A 50 15.83 7.51 -9.49
CA ILE A 50 16.13 6.30 -10.29
C ILE A 50 15.25 6.27 -11.54
N ILE A 51 13.93 6.41 -11.36
CA ILE A 51 12.95 6.40 -12.45
C ILE A 51 13.19 7.56 -13.41
N ALA A 52 13.43 8.76 -12.90
CA ALA A 52 13.71 9.93 -13.74
C ALA A 52 14.88 9.71 -14.69
N LYS A 53 15.93 9.06 -14.18
CA LYS A 53 17.11 8.72 -14.97
C LYS A 53 16.84 7.59 -15.96
N LEU A 54 16.07 6.56 -15.59
CA LEU A 54 15.68 5.48 -16.49
C LEU A 54 14.78 5.96 -17.63
N MET A 55 13.83 6.86 -17.36
CA MET A 55 12.89 7.41 -18.33
C MET A 55 13.47 8.59 -19.13
N GLY A 56 14.71 9.03 -18.84
CA GLY A 56 15.30 10.21 -19.47
C GLY A 56 14.49 11.51 -19.26
N THR A 57 13.66 11.57 -18.21
CA THR A 57 12.72 12.68 -18.01
C THR A 57 13.38 13.86 -17.32
N VAL A 58 13.02 15.08 -17.72
CA VAL A 58 13.54 16.33 -17.14
C VAL A 58 13.03 16.49 -15.69
N ARG A 59 13.93 16.91 -14.79
CA ARG A 59 13.81 17.12 -13.33
C ARG A 59 12.58 17.93 -12.84
N SER A 60 11.81 18.55 -13.73
CA SER A 60 10.65 19.38 -13.38
C SER A 60 9.39 18.58 -13.04
N LYS A 61 9.32 17.29 -13.41
CA LYS A 61 8.16 16.39 -13.17
C LYS A 61 8.35 15.40 -12.01
N THR A 62 9.48 15.43 -11.31
CA THR A 62 9.85 14.45 -10.27
C THR A 62 9.65 15.02 -8.86
N ALA A 63 9.39 14.15 -7.87
CA ALA A 63 9.33 14.56 -6.46
C ALA A 63 10.64 15.26 -6.04
N ARG A 64 10.54 16.53 -5.65
CA ARG A 64 11.70 17.34 -5.25
C ARG A 64 12.01 17.13 -3.78
N PHE A 65 13.26 16.82 -3.47
CA PHE A 65 13.77 16.84 -2.10
C PHE A 65 14.15 18.28 -1.76
N ASN A 66 13.29 18.96 -1.02
CA ASN A 66 13.43 20.38 -0.66
C ASN A 66 13.61 20.57 0.86
N GLU A 67 13.76 21.80 1.29
CA GLU A 67 13.99 22.15 2.70
C GLU A 67 12.81 21.81 3.64
N ASP A 68 11.60 21.63 3.10
CA ASP A 68 10.42 21.25 3.90
C ASP A 68 10.54 19.83 4.48
N PHE A 69 11.49 19.04 3.97
CA PHE A 69 11.81 17.73 4.52
C PHE A 69 12.82 17.78 5.68
N ILE A 70 13.45 18.93 5.94
CA ILE A 70 14.40 19.08 7.06
C ILE A 70 13.62 19.24 8.37
N SER A 71 13.93 18.39 9.35
CA SER A 71 13.33 18.46 10.68
C SER A 71 13.57 19.82 11.34
N TYR A 72 12.60 20.23 12.15
CA TYR A 72 12.67 21.51 12.86
C TYR A 72 13.95 21.61 13.70
N GLY A 73 14.63 22.76 13.63
CA GLY A 73 15.90 22.99 14.34
C GLY A 73 17.14 22.35 13.71
N LYS A 74 17.03 21.59 12.61
CA LYS A 74 18.17 20.99 11.92
C LYS A 74 18.55 21.79 10.65
N SER A 75 19.82 21.69 10.25
CA SER A 75 20.36 22.37 9.07
C SER A 75 20.37 21.49 7.82
N ALA A 76 20.28 20.18 7.98
CA ALA A 76 20.33 19.20 6.89
C ALA A 76 19.53 17.94 7.22
N ALA A 77 19.10 17.23 6.18
CA ALA A 77 18.45 15.92 6.26
C ALA A 77 19.02 14.96 5.22
N GLY A 78 18.89 13.66 5.47
CA GLY A 78 19.38 12.60 4.61
C GLY A 78 18.44 11.41 4.54
N ILE A 79 18.37 10.80 3.37
CA ILE A 79 17.65 9.56 3.09
C ILE A 79 18.58 8.61 2.34
N LYS A 80 18.60 7.34 2.76
CA LYS A 80 19.54 6.33 2.27
C LYS A 80 18.85 4.97 2.19
N ALA A 81 19.17 4.17 1.18
CA ALA A 81 18.68 2.80 1.10
C ALA A 81 19.67 1.88 0.40
N ASP A 82 19.57 0.59 0.73
CA ASP A 82 20.24 -0.49 0.02
C ASP A 82 19.27 -1.21 -0.92
N PHE A 83 19.64 -1.28 -2.19
CA PHE A 83 18.84 -1.86 -3.26
C PHE A 83 19.38 -3.22 -3.69
N ASN A 84 18.53 -4.25 -3.64
CA ASN A 84 18.86 -5.62 -3.98
C ASN A 84 18.33 -6.00 -5.37
N PHE A 85 19.16 -6.64 -6.19
CA PHE A 85 18.79 -7.09 -7.54
C PHE A 85 18.51 -8.60 -7.65
N GLY A 86 18.64 -9.35 -6.55
CA GLY A 86 18.44 -10.80 -6.49
C GLY A 86 19.69 -11.62 -6.81
N ASP A 87 20.82 -10.97 -7.07
CA ASP A 87 22.11 -11.59 -7.39
C ASP A 87 23.07 -11.63 -6.20
N GLY A 88 22.60 -11.29 -4.99
CA GLY A 88 23.39 -11.27 -3.76
C GLY A 88 24.20 -9.99 -3.55
N GLU A 89 24.12 -9.01 -4.46
CA GLU A 89 24.74 -7.69 -4.30
C GLU A 89 23.70 -6.61 -3.99
N SER A 90 23.96 -5.82 -2.94
CA SER A 90 23.19 -4.61 -2.63
C SER A 90 23.92 -3.36 -3.10
N ILE A 91 23.18 -2.41 -3.70
CA ILE A 91 23.70 -1.11 -4.10
C ILE A 91 23.15 -0.05 -3.17
N TYR A 92 24.06 0.61 -2.45
CA TYR A 92 23.76 1.77 -1.62
C TYR A 92 23.45 3.01 -2.47
N TYR A 93 22.39 3.74 -2.13
CA TYR A 93 22.09 5.05 -2.71
C TYR A 93 21.60 6.04 -1.66
N GLU A 94 22.04 7.29 -1.78
CA GLU A 94 21.73 8.37 -0.83
C GLU A 94 21.39 9.69 -1.49
N ARG A 95 20.52 10.45 -0.82
CA ARG A 95 20.24 11.86 -1.07
C ARG A 95 20.33 12.64 0.23
N THR A 96 20.84 13.86 0.16
CA THR A 96 20.87 14.80 1.28
C THR A 96 20.39 16.18 0.83
N ILE A 97 19.83 16.94 1.76
CA ILE A 97 19.42 18.33 1.57
C ILE A 97 20.00 19.14 2.72
N ASP A 98 20.55 20.30 2.41
CA ASP A 98 21.14 21.23 3.38
C ASP A 98 20.63 22.63 3.06
N ARG A 99 20.20 23.39 4.07
CA ARG A 99 19.62 24.74 3.89
C ARG A 99 20.57 25.73 3.21
N ALA A 100 21.89 25.56 3.40
CA ALA A 100 22.89 26.44 2.81
C ALA A 100 23.41 25.92 1.47
N LYS A 101 23.53 24.59 1.31
CA LYS A 101 24.18 23.97 0.13
C LYS A 101 23.20 23.41 -0.89
N GLY A 102 21.92 23.37 -0.57
CA GLY A 102 20.88 22.77 -1.40
C GLY A 102 20.99 21.24 -1.46
N GLU A 103 20.28 20.67 -2.43
CA GLU A 103 20.16 19.22 -2.61
C GLU A 103 21.46 18.61 -3.16
N LYS A 104 21.90 17.51 -2.56
CA LYS A 104 22.98 16.65 -3.06
C LYS A 104 22.51 15.22 -3.19
N ARG A 105 23.08 14.52 -4.16
CA ARG A 105 22.83 13.10 -4.40
C ARG A 105 24.11 12.41 -4.83
N ASN A 106 24.20 11.12 -4.51
CA ASN A 106 25.33 10.31 -4.92
C ASN A 106 25.19 9.90 -6.40
N THR A 107 25.70 10.74 -7.31
CA THR A 107 25.55 10.57 -8.76
C THR A 107 26.24 9.31 -9.29
N SER A 108 27.36 8.89 -8.69
CA SER A 108 28.06 7.66 -9.09
C SER A 108 27.27 6.42 -8.69
N ALA A 109 26.72 6.39 -7.46
CA ALA A 109 25.83 5.32 -7.02
C ALA A 109 24.56 5.25 -7.88
N LEU A 110 23.93 6.41 -8.15
CA LEU A 110 22.76 6.47 -9.03
C LEU A 110 23.06 5.94 -10.44
N LYS A 111 24.24 6.24 -10.99
CA LYS A 111 24.70 5.67 -12.26
C LYS A 111 24.89 4.16 -12.18
N LYS A 112 25.61 3.66 -11.16
CA LYS A 112 25.79 2.21 -10.97
C LYS A 112 24.44 1.48 -10.89
N LEU A 113 23.48 2.05 -10.15
CA LEU A 113 22.15 1.48 -9.97
C LEU A 113 21.36 1.45 -11.29
N THR A 114 21.31 2.57 -12.03
CA THR A 114 20.58 2.61 -13.30
C THR A 114 21.23 1.76 -14.39
N ASP A 115 22.56 1.73 -14.46
CA ASP A 115 23.28 0.95 -15.46
C ASP A 115 23.06 -0.56 -15.20
N LYS A 116 23.08 -1.00 -13.93
CA LYS A 116 22.74 -2.38 -13.53
C LYS A 116 21.28 -2.71 -13.82
N PHE A 117 20.36 -1.78 -13.56
CA PHE A 117 18.94 -1.97 -13.90
C PHE A 117 18.75 -2.18 -15.40
N GLN A 118 19.36 -1.33 -16.22
CA GLN A 118 19.25 -1.40 -17.67
C GLN A 118 19.84 -2.71 -18.22
N SER A 119 21.01 -3.14 -17.74
CA SER A 119 21.64 -4.37 -18.23
C SER A 119 20.83 -5.63 -17.91
N LEU A 120 20.21 -5.68 -16.73
CA LEU A 120 19.41 -6.84 -16.31
C LEU A 120 18.04 -6.88 -16.99
N TYR A 121 17.35 -5.74 -17.06
CA TYR A 121 15.91 -5.72 -17.32
C TYR A 121 15.51 -5.10 -18.66
N ILE A 122 16.40 -4.38 -19.33
CA ILE A 122 16.11 -3.73 -20.62
C ILE A 122 16.89 -4.45 -21.71
N GLN A 123 16.19 -4.78 -22.80
CA GLN A 123 16.82 -5.27 -24.02
C GLN A 123 16.78 -4.12 -25.03
N MET A 124 17.96 -3.61 -25.37
CA MET A 124 18.10 -2.58 -26.41
C MET A 124 18.36 -3.24 -27.75
N GLY A 125 17.92 -2.60 -28.83
CA GLY A 125 18.40 -2.94 -30.17
C GLY A 125 19.91 -2.83 -30.28
N TYR A 126 20.47 -3.40 -31.34
CA TYR A 126 21.90 -3.38 -31.61
C TYR A 126 22.18 -2.94 -33.04
N ASP A 127 23.36 -2.36 -33.28
CA ASP A 127 23.87 -2.11 -34.62
C ASP A 127 24.38 -3.44 -35.20
N ASP A 128 23.93 -3.81 -36.39
CA ASP A 128 24.34 -5.03 -37.09
C ASP A 128 25.80 -5.02 -37.55
N GLY A 129 26.54 -3.94 -37.29
CA GLY A 129 27.92 -3.73 -37.70
C GLY A 129 28.04 -3.21 -39.13
N ASN A 130 26.92 -3.06 -39.84
CA ASN A 130 26.83 -2.45 -41.17
C ASN A 130 26.17 -1.07 -41.12
N GLY A 131 25.92 -0.52 -39.92
CA GLY A 131 25.27 0.77 -39.71
C GLY A 131 23.74 0.69 -39.75
N ASN A 132 23.15 -0.51 -39.69
CA ASN A 132 21.71 -0.68 -39.52
C ASN A 132 21.38 -0.97 -38.06
N TRP A 133 20.44 -0.20 -37.51
CA TRP A 133 19.87 -0.47 -36.20
C TRP A 133 18.83 -1.59 -36.29
N ILE A 134 19.06 -2.68 -35.56
CA ILE A 134 18.10 -3.78 -35.40
C ILE A 134 17.33 -3.56 -34.11
N GLU A 135 16.03 -3.28 -34.22
CA GLU A 135 15.13 -3.30 -33.05
C GLU A 135 14.84 -4.74 -32.64
N GLU A 136 15.14 -5.08 -31.39
CA GLU A 136 14.69 -6.32 -30.77
C GLU A 136 13.46 -6.08 -29.90
N SER A 137 12.50 -7.01 -29.94
CA SER A 137 11.36 -6.97 -29.02
C SER A 137 11.84 -7.24 -27.59
N ASP A 138 11.74 -6.25 -26.72
CA ASP A 138 12.09 -6.40 -25.31
C ASP A 138 11.04 -7.25 -24.56
N ASN A 139 11.33 -8.55 -24.47
CA ASN A 139 10.50 -9.52 -23.75
C ASN A 139 10.99 -9.79 -22.32
N LYS A 140 12.04 -9.09 -21.86
CA LYS A 140 12.56 -9.28 -20.49
C LYS A 140 11.51 -8.80 -19.47
N SER A 141 11.43 -9.49 -18.34
CA SER A 141 10.63 -9.02 -17.21
C SER A 141 11.38 -7.90 -16.47
N MET A 142 10.65 -6.85 -16.07
CA MET A 142 11.21 -5.69 -15.39
C MET A 142 10.50 -5.47 -14.05
N PRO A 143 11.24 -5.18 -12.97
CA PRO A 143 10.61 -4.82 -11.71
C PRO A 143 9.92 -3.46 -11.81
N ILE A 144 8.74 -3.33 -11.18
CA ILE A 144 8.02 -2.06 -11.12
C ILE A 144 8.27 -1.32 -9.79
N PHE A 145 7.92 -0.04 -9.79
CA PHE A 145 7.74 0.77 -8.60
C PHE A 145 6.48 1.61 -8.79
N VAL A 146 5.67 1.73 -7.74
CA VAL A 146 4.55 2.67 -7.69
C VAL A 146 4.24 3.04 -6.25
N ASN A 147 3.90 4.32 -6.04
CA ASN A 147 3.45 4.86 -4.79
C ASN A 147 1.97 5.24 -4.88
N TYR A 148 1.14 4.65 -4.01
CA TYR A 148 -0.28 4.97 -3.86
C TYR A 148 -0.49 5.72 -2.54
N GLY A 149 -0.72 7.04 -2.62
CA GLY A 149 -1.07 7.86 -1.45
C GLY A 149 -2.53 7.70 -1.02
N VAL A 150 -2.98 8.57 -0.11
CA VAL A 150 -4.35 8.57 0.45
C VAL A 150 -5.43 9.00 -0.55
N ASN A 151 -5.10 9.88 -1.51
CA ASN A 151 -6.07 10.39 -2.48
C ASN A 151 -6.29 9.39 -3.63
N ARG A 152 -7.13 8.38 -3.38
CA ARG A 152 -7.41 7.26 -4.31
C ARG A 152 -8.76 7.30 -5.01
N ILE A 153 -9.57 8.32 -4.74
CA ILE A 153 -10.91 8.42 -5.30
C ILE A 153 -10.80 8.48 -6.83
N VAL A 154 -11.49 7.55 -7.49
CA VAL A 154 -11.64 7.54 -8.95
C VAL A 154 -12.64 8.64 -9.31
N LEU A 155 -12.12 9.80 -9.71
CA LEU A 155 -12.94 10.99 -9.90
C LEU A 155 -13.80 10.93 -11.17
N ASP A 156 -13.29 10.41 -12.29
CA ASP A 156 -14.06 10.32 -13.54
C ASP A 156 -13.54 9.22 -14.48
N VAL A 157 -14.44 8.37 -14.98
CA VAL A 157 -14.15 7.47 -16.12
C VAL A 157 -14.13 8.30 -17.41
N PRO A 158 -13.06 8.22 -18.22
CA PRO A 158 -12.94 9.07 -19.40
C PRO A 158 -14.02 8.76 -20.46
N VAL A 159 -14.82 9.78 -20.79
CA VAL A 159 -15.86 9.71 -21.86
C VAL A 159 -15.25 9.60 -23.27
N ARG A 160 -13.98 9.99 -23.42
CA ARG A 160 -13.19 9.83 -24.64
C ARG A 160 -11.78 9.34 -24.31
N ALA A 161 -11.31 8.38 -25.09
CA ALA A 161 -9.96 7.84 -25.02
C ALA A 161 -9.42 7.71 -26.46
N PRO A 162 -8.37 8.43 -26.89
CA PRO A 162 -7.69 8.13 -28.15
C PRO A 162 -6.96 6.78 -28.06
N LYS A 163 -6.57 6.19 -29.20
CA LYS A 163 -5.65 5.05 -29.18
C LYS A 163 -4.28 5.55 -28.75
N GLU A 164 -3.65 4.84 -27.83
CA GLU A 164 -2.33 5.17 -27.27
C GLU A 164 -1.48 3.91 -27.33
N GLN A 165 -0.24 4.05 -27.79
CA GLN A 165 0.74 2.96 -27.73
C GLN A 165 1.42 3.04 -26.38
N PHE A 166 1.42 1.91 -25.67
CA PHE A 166 2.10 1.77 -24.40
C PHE A 166 3.39 0.99 -24.60
N VAL A 167 4.48 1.49 -24.06
CA VAL A 167 5.79 0.83 -24.01
C VAL A 167 6.06 0.30 -22.60
N LYS A 168 7.05 -0.59 -22.49
CA LYS A 168 7.42 -1.23 -21.22
C LYS A 168 7.76 -0.24 -20.10
N LEU A 169 8.44 0.86 -20.42
CA LEU A 169 8.79 1.91 -19.45
C LEU A 169 7.58 2.72 -18.97
N ASP A 170 6.43 2.67 -19.65
CA ASP A 170 5.20 3.33 -19.19
C ASP A 170 4.62 2.66 -17.93
N ALA A 171 5.18 1.52 -17.51
CA ALA A 171 4.94 0.96 -16.18
C ALA A 171 5.34 1.93 -15.06
N PHE A 172 6.30 2.83 -15.31
CA PHE A 172 6.72 3.87 -14.38
C PHE A 172 5.99 5.21 -14.56
N ASP A 173 5.12 5.34 -15.57
CA ASP A 173 4.38 6.59 -15.78
C ASP A 173 3.55 6.93 -14.53
N LYS A 174 3.69 8.17 -14.06
CA LYS A 174 3.10 8.68 -12.80
C LYS A 174 3.34 7.83 -11.55
N ALA A 175 4.33 6.94 -11.53
CA ALA A 175 4.60 6.06 -10.39
C ALA A 175 4.88 6.81 -9.08
N ILE A 176 5.37 8.05 -9.17
CA ILE A 176 5.75 8.93 -8.04
C ILE A 176 4.60 9.87 -7.62
N GLU A 177 3.54 10.01 -8.42
CA GLU A 177 2.50 11.04 -8.19
C GLU A 177 1.56 10.72 -7.01
N SER A 178 1.74 9.60 -6.32
CA SER A 178 0.93 9.19 -5.16
C SER A 178 -0.57 9.05 -5.48
N THR A 179 -0.94 8.81 -6.74
CA THR A 179 -2.32 8.70 -7.22
C THR A 179 -2.51 7.46 -8.09
N ILE A 180 -3.76 7.01 -8.23
CA ILE A 180 -4.10 5.89 -9.13
C ILE A 180 -4.33 6.41 -10.55
N ASP A 181 -3.61 5.86 -11.53
CA ASP A 181 -3.80 6.23 -12.94
C ASP A 181 -4.92 5.45 -13.63
N PHE A 182 -6.14 5.61 -13.12
CA PHE A 182 -7.31 4.94 -13.66
C PHE A 182 -7.56 5.30 -15.14
N ARG A 183 -7.14 6.50 -15.56
CA ARG A 183 -7.30 6.95 -16.94
C ARG A 183 -6.47 6.11 -17.91
N ASN A 184 -5.18 5.91 -17.61
CA ASN A 184 -4.32 5.08 -18.46
C ASN A 184 -4.68 3.59 -18.34
N LEU A 185 -5.18 3.14 -17.18
CA LEU A 185 -5.83 1.82 -17.07
C LEU A 185 -6.98 1.65 -18.04
N PHE A 186 -7.93 2.58 -18.06
CA PHE A 186 -9.07 2.50 -18.98
C PHE A 186 -8.62 2.45 -20.45
N LYS A 187 -7.68 3.33 -20.85
CA LYS A 187 -7.17 3.38 -22.22
C LYS A 187 -6.46 2.10 -22.62
N TRP A 188 -5.58 1.60 -21.76
CA TRP A 188 -4.82 0.37 -21.98
C TRP A 188 -5.76 -0.83 -22.09
N PHE A 189 -6.69 -0.97 -21.14
CA PHE A 189 -7.65 -2.07 -21.11
C PHE A 189 -8.47 -2.12 -22.40
N ARG A 190 -8.99 -0.96 -22.84
CA ARG A 190 -9.72 -0.87 -24.10
C ARG A 190 -8.86 -1.27 -25.30
N ASN A 191 -7.61 -0.82 -25.36
CA ASN A 191 -6.73 -1.15 -26.47
C ASN A 191 -6.46 -2.66 -26.53
N GLN A 192 -6.19 -3.30 -25.40
CA GLN A 192 -5.97 -4.75 -25.35
C GLN A 192 -7.23 -5.55 -25.69
N GLU A 193 -8.39 -5.14 -25.18
CA GLU A 193 -9.66 -5.79 -25.53
C GLU A 193 -10.00 -5.63 -27.02
N ASP A 194 -9.66 -4.49 -27.62
CA ASP A 194 -9.81 -4.27 -29.07
C ASP A 194 -8.89 -5.20 -29.88
N ILE A 195 -7.63 -5.36 -29.46
CA ILE A 195 -6.65 -6.26 -30.09
C ILE A 195 -7.12 -7.70 -29.98
N GLU A 196 -7.51 -8.14 -28.78
CA GLU A 196 -8.01 -9.49 -28.52
C GLU A 196 -9.22 -9.80 -29.40
N ASN A 197 -10.22 -8.91 -29.44
CA ASN A 197 -11.41 -9.09 -30.28
C ASN A 197 -11.08 -9.14 -31.77
N GLN A 198 -10.09 -8.34 -32.24
CA GLN A 198 -9.66 -8.38 -33.63
C GLN A 198 -9.04 -9.73 -34.00
N ILE A 199 -8.18 -10.29 -33.13
CA ILE A 199 -7.56 -11.61 -33.32
C ILE A 199 -8.60 -12.72 -33.25
N LYS A 200 -9.55 -12.63 -32.31
CA LYS A 200 -10.68 -13.57 -32.19
C LYS A 200 -11.50 -13.69 -33.46
N VAL A 201 -11.73 -12.57 -34.14
CA VAL A 201 -12.53 -12.53 -35.36
C VAL A 201 -11.75 -12.99 -36.59
N ARG A 202 -10.45 -12.67 -36.68
CA ARG A 202 -9.64 -12.90 -37.88
C ARG A 202 -8.91 -14.24 -37.89
N ASP A 203 -8.36 -14.63 -36.75
CA ASP A 203 -7.34 -15.67 -36.67
C ASP A 203 -7.80 -16.84 -35.81
N ASP A 204 -8.10 -16.61 -34.52
CA ASP A 204 -8.48 -17.67 -33.56
C ASP A 204 -9.56 -17.21 -32.59
N SER A 205 -10.78 -17.71 -32.79
CA SER A 205 -11.95 -17.44 -31.92
C SER A 205 -11.75 -17.74 -30.43
N LYS A 206 -10.77 -18.58 -30.07
CA LYS A 206 -10.45 -18.96 -28.69
C LYS A 206 -9.25 -18.20 -28.12
N TYR A 207 -8.64 -17.30 -28.89
CA TYR A 207 -7.52 -16.49 -28.44
C TYR A 207 -7.90 -15.72 -27.17
N GLU A 208 -7.00 -15.68 -26.20
CA GLU A 208 -7.15 -14.87 -24.98
C GLU A 208 -5.84 -14.12 -24.75
N ASP A 209 -5.92 -12.81 -24.59
CA ASP A 209 -4.75 -12.01 -24.28
C ASP A 209 -4.38 -12.21 -22.80
N LYS A 210 -3.22 -12.83 -22.56
CA LYS A 210 -2.76 -13.18 -21.20
C LYS A 210 -2.66 -11.95 -20.29
N SER A 211 -2.23 -10.82 -20.83
CA SER A 211 -2.10 -9.57 -20.07
C SER A 211 -3.46 -9.01 -19.68
N LEU A 212 -4.42 -8.98 -20.61
CA LEU A 212 -5.78 -8.56 -20.35
C LEU A 212 -6.47 -9.50 -19.34
N ALA A 213 -6.33 -10.82 -19.50
CA ALA A 213 -6.87 -11.81 -18.59
C ALA A 213 -6.30 -11.67 -17.18
N ALA A 214 -4.98 -11.46 -17.05
CA ALA A 214 -4.31 -11.17 -15.80
C ALA A 214 -4.86 -9.91 -15.12
N VAL A 215 -5.02 -8.81 -15.86
CA VAL A 215 -5.58 -7.56 -15.33
C VAL A 215 -7.05 -7.74 -14.91
N LYS A 216 -7.87 -8.41 -15.71
CA LYS A 216 -9.26 -8.76 -15.36
C LYS A 216 -9.31 -9.57 -14.06
N LYS A 217 -8.47 -10.60 -13.93
CA LYS A 217 -8.38 -11.43 -12.72
C LYS A 217 -8.01 -10.60 -11.50
N ALA A 218 -6.99 -9.75 -11.60
CA ALA A 218 -6.55 -8.90 -10.48
C ALA A 218 -7.65 -7.91 -10.05
N MET A 219 -8.32 -7.25 -11.01
CA MET A 219 -9.39 -6.27 -10.73
C MET A 219 -10.58 -6.89 -9.98
N LEU A 220 -10.82 -8.19 -10.17
CA LEU A 220 -11.95 -8.90 -9.57
C LEU A 220 -11.55 -9.70 -8.31
N ALA A 221 -10.26 -9.83 -7.99
CA ALA A 221 -9.75 -10.73 -6.94
C ALA A 221 -10.35 -10.49 -5.55
N MET A 222 -10.70 -9.24 -5.22
CA MET A 222 -11.28 -8.86 -3.93
C MET A 222 -12.82 -8.91 -3.89
N LEU A 223 -13.47 -8.94 -5.05
CA LEU A 223 -14.86 -8.55 -5.22
C LEU A 223 -15.79 -9.75 -5.31
N ASP A 224 -16.54 -10.02 -4.25
CA ASP A 224 -17.47 -11.14 -4.21
C ASP A 224 -18.70 -10.86 -5.08
N GLY A 225 -19.05 -11.78 -6.00
CA GLY A 225 -20.20 -11.65 -6.90
C GLY A 225 -19.99 -10.71 -8.10
N PHE A 226 -18.73 -10.37 -8.42
CA PHE A 226 -18.36 -9.60 -9.59
C PHE A 226 -17.73 -10.49 -10.67
N GLU A 227 -18.18 -10.30 -11.90
CA GLU A 227 -17.76 -11.07 -13.07
C GLU A 227 -17.65 -10.17 -14.30
N ASP A 228 -16.91 -10.62 -15.31
CA ASP A 228 -16.97 -10.09 -16.68
C ASP A 228 -16.85 -8.55 -16.79
N ILE A 229 -15.70 -8.03 -16.32
CA ILE A 229 -15.31 -6.64 -16.53
C ILE A 229 -14.87 -6.41 -17.98
N ARG A 230 -15.47 -5.41 -18.64
CA ARG A 230 -15.31 -5.15 -20.08
C ARG A 230 -15.57 -3.70 -20.45
N ILE A 231 -15.15 -3.31 -21.66
CA ILE A 231 -15.48 -2.00 -22.25
C ILE A 231 -16.69 -2.12 -23.17
N GLU A 232 -17.73 -1.35 -22.89
CA GLU A 232 -18.85 -1.13 -23.80
C GLU A 232 -18.59 0.13 -24.63
N ARG A 233 -18.92 0.11 -25.93
CA ARG A 233 -18.61 1.22 -26.86
C ARG A 233 -19.76 2.20 -27.08
N ARG A 234 -21.00 1.84 -26.72
CA ARG A 234 -22.20 2.62 -27.02
C ARG A 234 -23.18 2.58 -25.83
N PRO A 235 -23.10 3.54 -24.89
CA PRO A 235 -22.07 4.59 -24.75
C PRO A 235 -20.71 4.01 -24.30
N LEU A 236 -19.62 4.76 -24.50
CA LEU A 236 -18.28 4.36 -24.03
C LEU A 236 -18.28 4.30 -22.49
N ALA A 237 -18.12 3.11 -21.92
CA ALA A 237 -18.07 2.91 -20.48
C ALA A 237 -17.35 1.60 -20.14
N MET A 238 -16.68 1.57 -18.99
CA MET A 238 -16.23 0.32 -18.38
C MET A 238 -17.40 -0.24 -17.57
N LYS A 239 -17.76 -1.50 -17.81
CA LYS A 239 -18.84 -2.21 -17.14
C LYS A 239 -18.34 -3.46 -16.47
N VAL A 240 -19.03 -3.86 -15.41
CA VAL A 240 -18.83 -5.12 -14.69
C VAL A 240 -20.18 -5.74 -14.36
N ASN A 241 -20.27 -7.07 -14.38
CA ASN A 241 -21.46 -7.77 -13.95
C ASN A 241 -21.38 -8.00 -12.43
N LYS A 242 -22.36 -7.47 -11.69
CA LYS A 242 -22.49 -7.64 -10.24
C LYS A 242 -23.81 -8.35 -9.95
N ASN A 243 -23.76 -9.56 -9.40
CA ASN A 243 -24.95 -10.37 -9.09
C ASN A 243 -25.95 -10.46 -10.27
N GLY A 244 -25.43 -10.74 -11.47
CA GLY A 244 -26.22 -10.84 -12.70
C GLY A 244 -26.67 -9.51 -13.32
N LYS A 245 -26.31 -8.36 -12.75
CA LYS A 245 -26.62 -7.03 -13.30
C LYS A 245 -25.38 -6.36 -13.88
N SER A 246 -25.47 -5.87 -15.12
CA SER A 246 -24.39 -5.13 -15.75
C SER A 246 -24.42 -3.66 -15.30
N LEU A 247 -23.37 -3.23 -14.59
CA LEU A 247 -23.24 -1.89 -14.02
C LEU A 247 -22.03 -1.18 -14.61
N LYS A 248 -22.10 0.14 -14.77
CA LYS A 248 -20.92 0.97 -15.05
C LYS A 248 -20.06 1.08 -13.79
N ILE A 249 -18.74 1.21 -13.94
CA ILE A 249 -17.83 1.45 -12.80
C ILE A 249 -18.27 2.67 -11.98
N ASP A 250 -18.77 3.73 -12.61
CA ASP A 250 -19.28 4.94 -11.93
C ASP A 250 -20.45 4.67 -10.97
N GLN A 251 -21.19 3.57 -11.17
CA GLN A 251 -22.36 3.21 -10.36
C GLN A 251 -22.01 2.34 -9.15
N LEU A 252 -20.73 1.98 -8.97
CA LEU A 252 -20.24 1.20 -7.85
C LEU A 252 -19.99 2.08 -6.63
N SER A 253 -19.87 1.46 -5.45
CA SER A 253 -19.47 2.19 -4.23
C SER A 253 -18.05 2.75 -4.37
N ASP A 254 -17.71 3.79 -3.62
CA ASP A 254 -16.35 4.35 -3.65
C ASP A 254 -15.29 3.31 -3.24
N GLY A 255 -15.60 2.45 -2.26
CA GLY A 255 -14.74 1.33 -1.89
C GLY A 255 -14.52 0.34 -3.04
N GLU A 256 -15.58 -0.04 -3.75
CA GLU A 256 -15.51 -0.91 -4.94
C GLU A 256 -14.65 -0.27 -6.04
N LYS A 257 -14.89 1.01 -6.36
CA LYS A 257 -14.13 1.75 -7.38
C LYS A 257 -12.65 1.85 -7.02
N CYS A 258 -12.33 2.23 -5.78
CA CYS A 258 -10.96 2.35 -5.30
C CYS A 258 -10.22 1.00 -5.36
N THR A 259 -10.87 -0.10 -4.93
CA THR A 259 -10.27 -1.44 -4.99
C THR A 259 -10.02 -1.89 -6.43
N ILE A 260 -11.00 -1.74 -7.33
CA ILE A 260 -10.85 -2.06 -8.76
C ILE A 260 -9.69 -1.25 -9.36
N ALA A 261 -9.61 0.04 -9.05
CA ALA A 261 -8.62 0.93 -9.60
C ALA A 261 -7.21 0.61 -9.09
N LEU A 262 -7.06 0.31 -7.79
CA LEU A 262 -5.77 -0.06 -7.19
C LEU A 262 -5.22 -1.35 -7.80
N PHE A 263 -6.02 -2.42 -7.79
CA PHE A 263 -5.61 -3.71 -8.35
C PHE A 263 -5.40 -3.62 -9.87
N GLY A 264 -6.29 -2.90 -10.57
CA GLY A 264 -6.22 -2.73 -12.01
C GLY A 264 -5.00 -1.93 -12.47
N ASP A 265 -4.69 -0.79 -11.84
CA ASP A 265 -3.52 0.00 -12.23
C ASP A 265 -2.22 -0.75 -11.92
N LEU A 266 -2.15 -1.41 -10.76
CA LEU A 266 -1.00 -2.24 -10.42
C LEU A 266 -0.83 -3.37 -11.45
N ALA A 267 -1.88 -4.13 -11.73
CA ALA A 267 -1.84 -5.22 -12.70
C ALA A 267 -1.51 -4.73 -14.13
N ARG A 268 -1.98 -3.55 -14.53
CA ARG A 268 -1.59 -2.93 -15.81
C ARG A 268 -0.09 -2.64 -15.85
N ARG A 269 0.47 -2.05 -14.79
CA ARG A 269 1.92 -1.78 -14.71
C ARG A 269 2.70 -3.09 -14.79
N MET A 270 2.22 -4.14 -14.12
CA MET A 270 2.79 -5.49 -14.22
C MET A 270 2.72 -6.04 -15.65
N ALA A 271 1.59 -5.90 -16.33
CA ALA A 271 1.41 -6.32 -17.72
C ALA A 271 2.35 -5.59 -18.69
N LEU A 272 2.57 -4.29 -18.48
CA LEU A 272 3.50 -3.50 -19.29
C LEU A 272 4.96 -3.88 -19.03
N ALA A 273 5.33 -4.07 -17.76
CA ALA A 273 6.71 -4.36 -17.36
C ALA A 273 7.14 -5.80 -17.69
N ASN A 274 6.19 -6.71 -17.86
CA ASN A 274 6.45 -8.14 -18.08
C ASN A 274 5.72 -8.65 -19.35
N PRO A 275 6.11 -8.19 -20.55
CA PRO A 275 5.40 -8.47 -21.80
C PRO A 275 5.65 -9.88 -22.38
N GLY A 276 6.48 -10.69 -21.73
CA GLY A 276 6.87 -12.02 -22.22
C GLY A 276 5.69 -12.97 -22.39
N LYS A 277 5.59 -13.63 -23.56
CA LYS A 277 4.44 -14.48 -23.91
C LYS A 277 4.24 -15.69 -23.00
N ASP A 278 5.31 -16.22 -22.42
CA ASP A 278 5.29 -17.42 -21.57
C ASP A 278 5.36 -17.12 -20.08
N VAL A 279 5.25 -15.85 -19.71
CA VAL A 279 5.32 -15.38 -18.32
C VAL A 279 3.93 -14.91 -17.89
N ASN A 280 3.53 -15.26 -16.67
CA ASN A 280 2.36 -14.63 -16.04
C ASN A 280 2.76 -13.22 -15.59
N PRO A 281 2.17 -12.13 -16.14
CA PRO A 281 2.65 -10.80 -15.83
C PRO A 281 2.53 -10.42 -14.36
N LEU A 282 1.58 -11.01 -13.63
CA LEU A 282 1.35 -10.73 -12.20
C LEU A 282 2.46 -11.31 -11.30
N GLU A 283 3.26 -12.26 -11.80
CA GLU A 283 4.41 -12.84 -11.11
C GLU A 283 5.68 -11.99 -11.27
N GLY A 284 5.61 -10.84 -11.95
CA GLY A 284 6.71 -9.88 -11.98
C GLY A 284 7.12 -9.42 -10.57
N SER A 285 8.31 -8.82 -10.46
CA SER A 285 8.81 -8.29 -9.18
C SER A 285 8.64 -6.77 -9.11
N GLY A 286 8.92 -6.18 -7.94
CA GLY A 286 8.82 -4.73 -7.76
C GLY A 286 8.63 -4.33 -6.30
N VAL A 287 8.50 -3.04 -6.09
CA VAL A 287 8.21 -2.42 -4.79
C VAL A 287 6.95 -1.57 -4.92
N VAL A 288 5.98 -1.76 -4.03
CA VAL A 288 4.71 -1.01 -4.06
C VAL A 288 4.51 -0.36 -2.70
N LEU A 289 4.33 0.97 -2.70
CA LEU A 289 3.99 1.73 -1.51
C LEU A 289 2.49 1.99 -1.46
N ILE A 290 1.85 1.74 -0.32
CA ILE A 290 0.41 1.97 -0.14
C ILE A 290 0.17 2.67 1.21
N ASP A 291 -0.14 3.96 1.17
CA ASP A 291 -0.44 4.74 2.38
C ASP A 291 -1.91 4.61 2.80
N GLU A 292 -2.21 4.17 4.01
CA GLU A 292 -3.57 3.86 4.49
C GLU A 292 -4.25 2.82 3.58
N LEU A 293 -3.73 1.58 3.57
CA LEU A 293 -4.30 0.49 2.78
C LEU A 293 -5.80 0.28 3.06
N ASP A 294 -6.24 0.55 4.29
CA ASP A 294 -7.62 0.42 4.75
C ASP A 294 -8.58 1.53 4.27
N LEU A 295 -8.07 2.61 3.69
CA LEU A 295 -8.86 3.78 3.33
C LEU A 295 -9.95 3.44 2.31
N HIS A 296 -11.19 3.87 2.59
CA HIS A 296 -12.41 3.62 1.81
C HIS A 296 -12.83 2.14 1.67
N MET A 297 -12.16 1.19 2.34
CA MET A 297 -12.53 -0.22 2.29
C MET A 297 -13.54 -0.60 3.37
N HIS A 298 -14.46 -1.52 3.05
CA HIS A 298 -15.30 -2.16 4.06
C HIS A 298 -14.46 -3.09 4.97
N THR A 299 -14.89 -3.25 6.23
CA THR A 299 -14.18 -4.03 7.25
C THR A 299 -13.91 -5.48 6.86
N SER A 300 -14.85 -6.12 6.14
CA SER A 300 -14.67 -7.49 5.63
C SER A 300 -13.52 -7.57 4.61
N TRP A 301 -13.31 -6.52 3.82
CA TRP A 301 -12.21 -6.45 2.86
C TRP A 301 -10.89 -6.10 3.52
N GLN A 302 -10.90 -5.27 4.56
CA GLN A 302 -9.70 -4.98 5.36
C GLN A 302 -9.05 -6.27 5.89
N ARG A 303 -9.84 -7.28 6.28
CA ARG A 303 -9.29 -8.57 6.72
C ARG A 303 -8.55 -9.36 5.62
N LYS A 304 -9.04 -9.33 4.39
CA LYS A 304 -8.47 -10.15 3.30
C LYS A 304 -7.51 -9.41 2.37
N VAL A 305 -7.51 -8.07 2.37
CA VAL A 305 -6.86 -7.26 1.32
C VAL A 305 -5.36 -7.54 1.15
N LEU A 306 -4.60 -7.61 2.24
CA LEU A 306 -3.16 -7.80 2.13
C LEU A 306 -2.81 -9.22 1.67
N ASN A 307 -3.55 -10.23 2.13
CA ASN A 307 -3.38 -11.60 1.67
C ASN A 307 -3.72 -11.72 0.18
N VAL A 308 -4.84 -11.13 -0.26
CA VAL A 308 -5.20 -11.12 -1.69
C VAL A 308 -4.19 -10.35 -2.54
N LEU A 309 -3.61 -9.24 -2.06
CA LEU A 309 -2.53 -8.54 -2.75
C LEU A 309 -1.29 -9.44 -2.90
N ARG A 310 -0.90 -10.14 -1.84
CA ARG A 310 0.26 -11.05 -1.87
C ARG A 310 0.02 -12.28 -2.74
N ASP A 311 -1.18 -12.83 -2.74
CA ASP A 311 -1.54 -13.97 -3.60
C ASP A 311 -1.62 -13.56 -5.07
N THR A 312 -2.11 -12.35 -5.35
CA THR A 312 -2.23 -11.83 -6.72
C THR A 312 -0.87 -11.39 -7.26
N PHE A 313 0.00 -10.81 -6.43
CA PHE A 313 1.30 -10.25 -6.80
C PHE A 313 2.43 -10.82 -5.92
N PRO A 314 2.77 -12.11 -6.03
CA PRO A 314 3.60 -12.83 -5.07
C PRO A 314 5.03 -12.32 -4.95
N ASN A 315 5.57 -11.72 -6.01
CA ASN A 315 6.96 -11.25 -6.05
C ASN A 315 7.11 -9.75 -5.76
N ILE A 316 6.02 -9.06 -5.42
CA ILE A 316 6.03 -7.65 -5.01
C ILE A 316 6.41 -7.52 -3.54
N GLN A 317 7.30 -6.57 -3.26
CA GLN A 317 7.56 -6.09 -1.91
C GLN A 317 6.57 -4.96 -1.59
N PHE A 318 5.57 -5.24 -0.77
CA PHE A 318 4.63 -4.22 -0.32
C PHE A 318 5.18 -3.49 0.92
N ILE A 319 5.18 -2.17 0.91
CA ILE A 319 5.48 -1.34 2.08
C ILE A 319 4.26 -0.47 2.32
N ILE A 320 3.45 -0.85 3.29
CA ILE A 320 2.13 -0.27 3.49
C ILE A 320 2.05 0.44 4.83
N THR A 321 1.16 1.41 4.93
CA THR A 321 0.72 1.94 6.21
C THR A 321 -0.73 1.57 6.46
N THR A 322 -1.09 1.36 7.73
CA THR A 322 -2.49 1.11 8.10
C THR A 322 -2.82 1.60 9.51
N HIS A 323 -4.09 1.95 9.68
CA HIS A 323 -4.72 2.21 10.97
C HIS A 323 -5.71 1.12 11.39
N SER A 324 -5.92 0.11 10.54
CA SER A 324 -6.94 -0.90 10.73
C SER A 324 -6.44 -2.05 11.59
N PRO A 325 -6.98 -2.26 12.82
CA PRO A 325 -6.69 -3.47 13.58
C PRO A 325 -7.18 -4.74 12.86
N GLN A 326 -8.12 -4.62 11.92
CA GLN A 326 -8.63 -5.73 11.11
C GLN A 326 -7.61 -6.18 10.06
N ILE A 327 -6.79 -5.27 9.50
CA ILE A 327 -5.63 -5.68 8.69
C ILE A 327 -4.60 -6.35 9.59
N LEU A 328 -4.28 -5.73 10.74
CA LEU A 328 -3.23 -6.21 11.63
C LEU A 328 -3.52 -7.62 12.18
N GLY A 329 -4.75 -7.89 12.61
CA GLY A 329 -5.14 -9.18 13.21
C GLY A 329 -5.05 -10.40 12.28
N GLU A 330 -4.80 -10.19 10.99
CA GLU A 330 -4.64 -11.23 9.98
C GLU A 330 -3.17 -11.47 9.61
N MET A 331 -2.24 -10.75 10.26
CA MET A 331 -0.80 -10.78 9.94
C MET A 331 -0.01 -11.71 10.85
N ASP A 332 0.77 -12.59 10.22
CA ASP A 332 1.73 -13.51 10.84
C ASP A 332 3.19 -13.05 10.62
N ASP A 333 4.13 -13.93 10.96
CA ASP A 333 5.59 -13.72 10.86
C ASP A 333 6.13 -13.69 9.41
N SER A 334 5.25 -13.88 8.43
CA SER A 334 5.60 -13.77 7.01
C SER A 334 5.73 -12.31 6.53
N VAL A 335 5.32 -11.33 7.36
CA VAL A 335 5.47 -9.89 7.11
C VAL A 335 6.25 -9.22 8.24
N ASN A 336 6.85 -8.06 7.96
CA ASN A 336 7.44 -7.22 9.00
C ASN A 336 6.34 -6.31 9.58
N LEU A 337 6.08 -6.41 10.87
CA LEU A 337 5.13 -5.54 11.58
C LEU A 337 5.89 -4.45 12.33
N LEU A 338 5.78 -3.20 11.88
CA LEU A 338 6.49 -2.04 12.44
C LEU A 338 5.53 -1.07 13.11
N TYR A 339 5.57 -1.02 14.43
CA TYR A 339 4.84 -0.03 15.22
C TYR A 339 5.69 1.22 15.43
N LEU A 340 5.25 2.35 14.88
CA LEU A 340 5.86 3.66 15.13
C LEU A 340 5.17 4.38 16.27
N TYR A 341 5.98 4.97 17.15
CA TYR A 341 5.51 5.76 18.27
C TYR A 341 6.46 6.93 18.54
N ASN A 342 5.97 7.90 19.30
CA ASN A 342 6.75 9.04 19.76
C ASN A 342 7.01 8.88 21.26
N GLU A 343 8.28 8.93 21.66
CA GLU A 343 8.74 8.90 23.05
C GLU A 343 9.70 10.08 23.24
N ASP A 344 9.40 10.97 24.18
CA ASP A 344 10.22 12.17 24.48
C ASP A 344 10.58 13.07 23.26
N ASN A 345 9.65 13.21 22.31
CA ASN A 345 9.82 13.90 21.02
C ASN A 345 10.76 13.20 20.02
N GLU A 346 11.15 11.95 20.28
CA GLU A 346 11.88 11.11 19.36
C GLU A 346 10.93 10.07 18.72
N ILE A 347 11.01 9.92 17.41
CA ILE A 347 10.23 8.91 16.69
C ILE A 347 11.01 7.60 16.71
N LEU A 348 10.44 6.60 17.37
CA LEU A 348 11.01 5.26 17.52
C LEU A 348 10.06 4.21 16.92
N PHE A 349 10.57 2.99 16.76
CA PHE A 349 9.75 1.87 16.34
C PHE A 349 10.01 0.59 17.16
N LYS A 350 8.98 -0.25 17.21
CA LYS A 350 9.03 -1.62 17.73
C LYS A 350 8.56 -2.59 16.67
N THR A 351 9.10 -3.81 16.70
CA THR A 351 8.68 -4.89 15.81
C THR A 351 7.78 -5.88 16.53
N TYR A 352 6.77 -6.41 15.84
CA TYR A 352 5.93 -7.49 16.33
C TYR A 352 6.12 -8.73 15.44
N GLU A 353 6.00 -9.92 16.01
CA GLU A 353 6.12 -11.18 15.25
C GLU A 353 4.80 -11.57 14.59
N SER A 354 3.68 -11.43 15.28
CA SER A 354 2.36 -11.82 14.78
C SER A 354 1.24 -11.19 15.61
N PHE A 355 0.10 -10.94 14.97
CA PHE A 355 -1.16 -10.57 15.61
C PHE A 355 -2.28 -11.58 15.29
N VAL A 356 -1.96 -12.71 14.66
CA VAL A 356 -2.96 -13.73 14.32
C VAL A 356 -3.72 -14.18 15.56
N GLY A 357 -5.05 -14.11 15.48
CA GLY A 357 -5.96 -14.52 16.56
C GLY A 357 -6.13 -13.50 17.68
N TRP A 358 -5.47 -12.34 17.60
CA TRP A 358 -5.73 -11.25 18.52
C TRP A 358 -7.09 -10.62 18.24
N ASP A 359 -7.81 -10.27 19.31
CA ASP A 359 -9.04 -9.50 19.18
C ASP A 359 -8.71 -8.06 18.73
N ALA A 360 -9.56 -7.49 17.87
CA ALA A 360 -9.33 -6.15 17.34
C ALA A 360 -9.30 -5.08 18.44
N ASN A 361 -10.06 -5.24 19.52
CA ASN A 361 -10.03 -4.31 20.64
C ASN A 361 -8.73 -4.42 21.44
N VAL A 362 -8.17 -5.63 21.58
CA VAL A 362 -6.85 -5.83 22.20
C VAL A 362 -5.76 -5.14 21.39
N ILE A 363 -5.78 -5.25 20.05
CA ILE A 363 -4.84 -4.53 19.19
C ILE A 363 -5.00 -3.01 19.37
N LEU A 364 -6.24 -2.51 19.41
CA LEU A 364 -6.49 -1.08 19.61
C LEU A 364 -5.93 -0.59 20.96
N GLU A 365 -6.21 -1.32 22.04
CA GLU A 365 -5.88 -0.89 23.40
C GLU A 365 -4.41 -1.09 23.75
N GLU A 366 -3.89 -2.30 23.56
CA GLU A 366 -2.55 -2.69 24.00
C GLU A 366 -1.45 -2.24 23.04
N VAL A 367 -1.78 -2.10 21.75
CA VAL A 367 -0.79 -1.81 20.71
C VAL A 367 -0.94 -0.39 20.19
N MET A 368 -2.15 0.02 19.81
CA MET A 368 -2.40 1.34 19.22
C MET A 368 -2.71 2.43 20.26
N ASN A 369 -2.66 2.11 21.56
CA ASN A 369 -2.97 3.02 22.68
C ASN A 369 -4.29 3.78 22.48
N THR A 370 -5.28 3.13 21.88
CA THR A 370 -6.57 3.71 21.52
C THR A 370 -7.68 2.96 22.23
N SER A 371 -8.59 3.70 22.88
CA SER A 371 -9.73 3.09 23.57
C SER A 371 -10.66 2.37 22.61
N SER A 372 -11.02 1.12 22.89
CA SER A 372 -12.01 0.36 22.12
C SER A 372 -13.44 0.86 22.32
N VAL A 373 -13.68 1.52 23.45
CA VAL A 373 -14.96 2.14 23.83
C VAL A 373 -14.87 3.67 23.80
N ASN A 374 -16.02 4.34 23.75
CA ASN A 374 -16.08 5.80 23.88
C ASN A 374 -15.53 6.28 25.24
N GLN A 375 -14.90 7.46 25.25
CA GLN A 375 -14.18 7.97 26.42
C GLN A 375 -15.04 8.04 27.68
N ASP A 376 -16.31 8.46 27.57
CA ASP A 376 -17.22 8.53 28.71
C ASP A 376 -17.47 7.15 29.34
N ILE A 377 -17.66 6.13 28.51
CA ILE A 377 -17.85 4.75 29.01
C ILE A 377 -16.54 4.21 29.56
N LYS A 378 -15.39 4.51 28.94
CA LYS A 378 -14.08 4.13 29.49
C LYS A 378 -13.90 4.68 30.91
N ARG A 379 -14.15 5.97 31.12
CA ARG A 379 -14.05 6.61 32.45
C ARG A 379 -14.97 5.94 33.46
N MET A 380 -16.21 5.65 33.07
CA MET A 380 -17.15 4.95 33.93
C MET A 380 -16.71 3.51 34.25
N ILE A 381 -16.11 2.79 33.30
CA ILE A 381 -15.57 1.44 33.51
C ILE A 381 -14.37 1.49 34.46
N ASP A 382 -13.45 2.44 34.26
CA ASP A 382 -12.27 2.62 35.11
C ASP A 382 -12.68 3.00 36.54
N GLU A 383 -13.63 3.93 36.70
CA GLU A 383 -14.19 4.31 38.01
C GLU A 383 -14.91 3.14 38.68
N MET A 384 -15.68 2.35 37.92
CA MET A 384 -16.35 1.14 38.42
C MET A 384 -15.34 0.14 39.00
N TYR A 385 -14.29 -0.20 38.25
CA TYR A 385 -13.27 -1.14 38.72
C TYR A 385 -12.48 -0.59 39.90
N LYS A 386 -12.17 0.71 39.91
CA LYS A 386 -11.55 1.37 41.06
C LYS A 386 -12.42 1.29 42.32
N CYS A 387 -13.72 1.53 42.23
CA CYS A 387 -14.64 1.35 43.36
C CYS A 387 -14.67 -0.11 43.85
N ILE A 388 -14.56 -1.10 42.96
CA ILE A 388 -14.48 -2.52 43.32
C ILE A 388 -13.19 -2.83 44.08
N GLU A 389 -12.05 -2.29 43.62
CA GLU A 389 -10.74 -2.43 44.29
C GLU A 389 -10.72 -1.75 45.66
N ASP A 390 -11.29 -0.54 45.76
CA ASP A 390 -11.45 0.23 47.00
C ASP A 390 -12.54 -0.36 47.94
N LYS A 391 -13.17 -1.48 47.56
CA LYS A 391 -14.28 -2.15 48.28
C LYS A 391 -15.54 -1.28 48.46
N LYS A 392 -15.71 -0.23 47.67
CA LYS A 392 -16.92 0.62 47.65
C LYS A 392 -18.01 0.00 46.78
N TYR A 393 -18.52 -1.15 47.22
CA TYR A 393 -19.40 -1.98 46.41
C TYR A 393 -20.75 -1.35 46.04
N ASP A 394 -21.33 -0.52 46.91
CA ASP A 394 -22.61 0.18 46.61
C ASP A 394 -22.44 1.28 45.56
N GLU A 395 -21.29 1.97 45.56
CA GLU A 395 -20.96 2.97 44.55
C GLU A 395 -20.68 2.28 43.21
N ALA A 396 -19.91 1.19 43.21
CA ALA A 396 -19.66 0.39 42.03
C ALA A 396 -20.95 -0.13 41.40
N GLU A 397 -21.92 -0.59 42.21
CA GLU A 397 -23.20 -1.10 41.72
C GLU A 397 -24.04 0.00 41.02
N LYS A 398 -24.05 1.22 41.57
CA LYS A 398 -24.69 2.37 40.90
C LYS A 398 -24.07 2.66 39.54
N ILE A 399 -22.73 2.61 39.44
CA ILE A 399 -22.03 2.85 38.17
C ILE A 399 -22.36 1.73 37.16
N VAL A 400 -22.39 0.47 37.60
CA VAL A 400 -22.79 -0.68 36.78
C VAL A 400 -24.20 -0.50 36.22
N ASP A 401 -25.17 -0.11 37.03
CA ASP A 401 -26.56 0.06 36.57
C ASP A 401 -26.70 1.21 35.56
N ILE A 402 -25.93 2.30 35.71
CA ILE A 402 -25.89 3.39 34.74
C ILE A 402 -25.23 2.90 33.43
N LEU A 403 -24.13 2.17 33.51
CA LEU A 403 -23.44 1.58 32.35
C LEU A 403 -24.36 0.62 31.59
N ASP A 404 -25.04 -0.27 32.29
CA ASP A 404 -25.98 -1.25 31.75
C ASP A 404 -27.12 -0.56 30.99
N LYS A 405 -27.71 0.48 31.59
CA LYS A 405 -28.75 1.29 30.95
C LYS A 405 -28.26 2.06 29.74
N LYS A 406 -27.05 2.64 29.79
CA LYS A 406 -26.48 3.43 28.67
C LYS A 406 -26.07 2.58 27.49
N THR A 407 -25.58 1.37 27.76
CA THR A 407 -25.01 0.47 26.74
C THR A 407 -25.98 -0.62 26.30
N ASN A 408 -27.21 -0.63 26.83
CA ASN A 408 -28.20 -1.69 26.63
C ASN A 408 -27.63 -3.08 27.00
N GLY A 409 -26.78 -3.14 28.03
CA GLY A 409 -26.12 -4.36 28.49
C GLY A 409 -24.96 -4.88 27.64
N TYR A 410 -24.51 -4.13 26.62
CA TYR A 410 -23.42 -4.55 25.74
C TYR A 410 -22.02 -4.08 26.18
N ALA A 411 -21.89 -3.25 27.22
CA ALA A 411 -20.56 -2.91 27.72
C ALA A 411 -19.86 -4.14 28.28
N ASP A 412 -18.62 -4.34 27.82
CA ASP A 412 -17.80 -5.43 28.30
C ASP A 412 -17.52 -5.28 29.81
N GLY A 413 -17.40 -6.40 30.51
CA GLY A 413 -17.10 -6.44 31.93
C GLY A 413 -18.28 -6.21 32.89
N ILE A 414 -19.48 -5.79 32.43
CA ILE A 414 -20.66 -5.60 33.31
C ILE A 414 -20.99 -6.87 34.10
N SER A 415 -21.08 -8.02 33.41
CA SER A 415 -21.39 -9.30 34.05
C SER A 415 -20.33 -9.71 35.08
N LYS A 416 -19.05 -9.49 34.74
CA LYS A 416 -17.91 -9.77 35.62
C LYS A 416 -17.92 -8.86 36.85
N ALA A 417 -18.20 -7.56 36.66
CA ALA A 417 -18.32 -6.57 37.72
C ALA A 417 -19.45 -6.92 38.70
N ARG A 418 -20.65 -7.29 38.20
CA ARG A 418 -21.77 -7.74 39.07
C ARG A 418 -21.37 -8.96 39.91
N ILE A 419 -20.64 -9.92 39.35
CA ILE A 419 -20.13 -11.09 40.09
C ILE A 419 -19.12 -10.68 41.15
N LEU A 420 -18.17 -9.80 40.82
CA LEU A 420 -17.15 -9.31 41.75
C LEU A 420 -17.76 -8.54 42.93
N ILE A 421 -18.71 -7.64 42.66
CA ILE A 421 -19.46 -6.89 43.67
C ILE A 421 -20.22 -7.85 44.59
N SER A 422 -20.96 -8.82 44.02
CA SER A 422 -21.71 -9.81 44.81
C SER A 422 -20.81 -10.66 45.72
N ARG A 423 -19.65 -11.11 45.20
CA ARG A 423 -18.65 -11.86 45.98
C ARG A 423 -18.02 -10.99 47.08
N GLY A 424 -17.73 -9.72 46.78
CA GLY A 424 -17.19 -8.75 47.72
C GLY A 424 -18.12 -8.51 48.91
N LYS A 425 -19.38 -8.16 48.63
CA LYS A 425 -20.40 -7.94 49.67
C LYS A 425 -20.61 -9.15 50.58
N ARG A 426 -20.59 -10.38 50.02
CA ARG A 426 -20.69 -11.62 50.82
C ARG A 426 -19.48 -11.88 51.73
N ARG A 427 -18.29 -11.38 51.36
CA ARG A 427 -17.08 -11.51 52.18
C ARG A 427 -16.97 -10.46 53.27
N GLU A 428 -17.65 -9.33 53.14
CA GLU A 428 -17.73 -8.31 54.21
C GLU A 428 -18.86 -8.61 55.22
N ALA A 429 -19.87 -9.36 54.79
CA ALA A 429 -20.99 -9.78 55.64
C ALA A 429 -20.69 -11.00 56.53
N ASN A 430 -19.59 -11.72 56.28
CA ASN A 430 -19.05 -12.83 57.07
C ASN A 430 -17.77 -12.38 57.76
#